data_AF-A0A219AHS9-F1
#
_entry.id   AF-A0A219AHS9-F1
#
_cell.length_a   1.000
_cell.length_b   1.000
_cell.length_c   1.000
_cell.angle_alpha   90.00
_cell.angle_beta   90.00
_cell.angle_gamma   90.00
#
_symmetry.space_group_name_H-M   'P 1'
#
loop_
_entity.id
_entity.type
_entity.pdbx_description
1 polymer ?
#
loop_
_entity_poly.entity_id
_entity_poly.type
_entity_poly.pdbx_seq_one_letter_code
_entity_poly.pdbx_strand_id
1 'polypeptide(L)'
;MKISKINFTIFAAISLLLLLGFTNNTEPIRVHVKFVAQSDNEFKKGTLRIVEIGEIFEITEVKDFSFLLQKGNYTLRFTSETPHRIVYPGKITKKQNEVIIYLGNSKSYIEEYASEKNWQQLLKEDRLKFIHFGFAPVHVKEFYEKYKIDVKNEGCVITPVISSAAEHNNRIVANYLTSKFGTEWKKDLGFLPFGVYK
;
A
#
# COMPACT_ATOMS: atom_id res chain seq x y z
N MET A 1 37.23 -50.92 -4.39
CA MET A 1 36.73 -51.00 -3.01
C MET A 1 37.77 -50.38 -2.08
N LYS A 2 37.57 -49.11 -1.69
CA LYS A 2 38.43 -48.37 -0.77
C LYS A 2 37.50 -47.70 0.25
N ILE A 3 37.56 -48.19 1.48
CA ILE A 3 36.87 -47.62 2.63
C ILE A 3 37.82 -46.57 3.20
N SER A 4 37.46 -45.29 3.11
CA SER A 4 38.18 -44.21 3.80
C SER A 4 37.40 -43.78 5.04
N LYS A 5 38.13 -43.76 6.15
CA LYS A 5 37.67 -43.60 7.53
C LYS A 5 37.02 -42.24 7.78
N ILE A 6 35.95 -42.30 8.56
CA ILE A 6 35.23 -41.22 9.21
C ILE A 6 36.10 -40.68 10.35
N ASN A 7 36.36 -39.37 10.38
CA ASN A 7 36.87 -38.66 11.55
C ASN A 7 35.86 -37.58 11.93
N PHE A 8 35.05 -37.86 12.96
CA PHE A 8 34.22 -36.88 13.65
C PHE A 8 35.04 -36.31 14.82
N THR A 9 35.51 -35.07 14.70
CA THR A 9 36.12 -34.35 15.81
C THR A 9 35.04 -33.46 16.44
N ILE A 10 34.58 -33.86 17.62
CA ILE A 10 33.62 -33.12 18.45
C ILE A 10 34.37 -32.00 19.17
N PHE A 11 34.05 -30.74 18.86
CA PHE A 11 34.32 -29.61 19.75
C PHE A 11 33.01 -29.22 20.43
N ALA A 12 32.85 -29.65 21.69
CA ALA A 12 31.77 -29.19 22.55
C ALA A 12 32.20 -27.88 23.23
N ALA A 13 31.74 -26.75 22.70
CA ALA A 13 31.74 -25.48 23.44
C ALA A 13 30.38 -25.34 24.15
N ILE A 14 30.36 -25.67 25.44
CA ILE A 14 29.22 -25.42 26.32
C ILE A 14 29.19 -23.93 26.60
N SER A 15 28.38 -23.19 25.83
CA SER A 15 27.97 -21.83 26.17
C SER A 15 26.70 -21.93 27.00
N LEU A 16 26.83 -21.66 28.29
CA LEU A 16 25.73 -21.52 29.25
C LEU A 16 24.94 -20.25 28.90
N LEU A 17 23.93 -20.38 28.03
CA LEU A 17 22.99 -19.30 27.76
C LEU A 17 22.07 -19.15 28.98
N LEU A 18 22.24 -18.04 29.70
CA LEU A 18 21.31 -17.56 30.72
C LEU A 18 19.91 -17.40 30.11
N LEU A 19 19.03 -18.34 30.46
CA LEU A 19 17.58 -18.29 30.24
C LEU A 19 16.98 -17.17 31.09
N LEU A 20 16.93 -15.95 30.55
CA LEU A 20 15.98 -14.93 31.00
C LEU A 20 15.44 -14.19 29.78
N GLY A 21 14.40 -14.76 29.19
CA GLY A 21 13.57 -14.10 28.19
C GLY A 21 12.18 -14.74 28.23
N PHE A 22 11.21 -14.01 28.76
CA PHE A 22 9.80 -14.39 28.86
C PHE A 22 9.30 -15.06 27.57
N THR A 23 9.07 -16.37 27.60
CA THR A 23 8.33 -17.03 26.52
C THR A 23 6.85 -16.72 26.74
N ASN A 24 6.41 -15.55 26.28
CA ASN A 24 5.00 -15.37 25.95
C ASN A 24 4.72 -16.38 24.83
N ASN A 25 4.26 -17.56 25.22
CA ASN A 25 3.94 -18.68 24.33
C ASN A 25 2.63 -18.36 23.59
N THR A 26 2.64 -17.27 22.83
CA THR A 26 1.56 -16.93 21.93
C THR A 26 1.70 -17.79 20.69
N GLU A 27 0.64 -18.51 20.34
CA GLU A 27 0.61 -19.29 19.11
C GLU A 27 1.06 -18.45 17.90
N PRO A 28 1.95 -18.98 17.04
CA PRO A 28 2.38 -18.28 15.85
C PRO A 28 1.19 -17.99 14.93
N ILE A 29 1.22 -16.82 14.31
CA ILE A 29 0.23 -16.35 13.36
C ILE A 29 0.68 -16.79 11.97
N ARG A 30 -0.22 -17.46 11.24
CA ARG A 30 -0.02 -17.73 9.82
C ARG A 30 -0.24 -16.45 9.03
N VAL A 31 0.81 -15.94 8.41
CA VAL A 31 0.76 -14.79 7.51
C VAL A 31 0.56 -15.27 6.08
N HIS A 32 -0.39 -14.69 5.37
CA HIS A 32 -0.70 -15.00 3.99
C HIS A 32 -0.16 -13.91 3.08
N VAL A 33 0.75 -14.28 2.18
CA VAL A 33 1.25 -13.39 1.13
C VAL A 33 0.47 -13.67 -0.13
N LYS A 34 -0.22 -12.64 -0.63
CA LYS A 34 -1.00 -12.69 -1.87
C LYS A 34 -0.38 -11.80 -2.91
N PHE A 35 -0.27 -12.31 -4.13
CA PHE A 35 0.15 -11.50 -5.27
C PHE A 35 -1.05 -11.07 -6.10
N VAL A 36 -1.06 -9.81 -6.48
CA VAL A 36 -2.04 -9.24 -7.41
C VAL A 36 -1.27 -8.72 -8.61
N ALA A 37 -1.28 -9.49 -9.70
CA ALA A 37 -0.69 -9.08 -10.97
C ALA A 37 -1.63 -8.08 -11.69
N GLN A 38 -1.07 -6.97 -12.17
CA GLN A 38 -1.84 -5.88 -12.81
C GLN A 38 -1.35 -5.52 -14.23
N SER A 39 -0.39 -6.27 -14.78
CA SER A 39 0.10 -6.08 -16.15
C SER A 39 0.67 -7.37 -16.72
N ASP A 40 0.69 -7.48 -18.04
CA ASP A 40 1.35 -8.57 -18.78
C ASP A 40 2.89 -8.51 -18.73
N ASN A 41 3.47 -7.57 -17.97
CA ASN A 41 4.92 -7.52 -17.77
C ASN A 41 5.38 -8.78 -17.01
N GLU A 42 6.37 -9.46 -17.59
CA GLU A 42 6.98 -10.64 -17.00
C GLU A 42 7.63 -10.30 -15.64
N PHE A 43 7.10 -10.89 -14.57
CA PHE A 43 7.75 -10.84 -13.26
C PHE A 43 8.98 -11.75 -13.29
N LYS A 44 10.16 -11.19 -12.98
CA LYS A 44 11.42 -11.93 -12.99
C LYS A 44 11.76 -12.48 -11.61
N LYS A 45 11.89 -11.58 -10.64
CA LYS A 45 12.31 -11.91 -9.27
C LYS A 45 12.00 -10.78 -8.31
N GLY A 46 11.84 -11.13 -7.04
CA GLY A 46 11.76 -10.20 -5.93
C GLY A 46 12.19 -10.83 -4.62
N THR A 47 12.32 -10.00 -3.59
CA THR A 47 12.63 -10.42 -2.23
C THR A 47 11.66 -9.80 -1.25
N LEU A 48 11.08 -10.61 -0.37
CA LEU A 48 10.34 -10.15 0.80
C LEU A 48 11.22 -10.31 2.03
N ARG A 49 11.50 -9.20 2.72
CA ARG A 49 12.31 -9.17 3.93
C ARG A 49 11.47 -8.79 5.14
N ILE A 50 11.62 -9.53 6.23
CA ILE A 50 11.12 -9.16 7.56
C ILE A 50 12.30 -8.52 8.32
N VAL A 51 12.27 -7.20 8.49
CA VAL A 51 13.46 -6.43 8.89
C VAL A 51 13.96 -6.84 10.28
N GLU A 52 13.06 -7.02 11.24
CA GLU A 52 13.40 -7.22 12.65
C GLU A 52 14.05 -8.57 12.93
N ILE A 53 13.73 -9.60 12.13
CA ILE A 53 14.27 -10.95 12.32
C ILE A 53 15.25 -11.35 11.22
N GLY A 54 15.48 -10.49 10.23
CA GLY A 54 16.43 -10.73 9.14
C GLY A 54 16.00 -11.80 8.14
N GLU A 55 14.80 -12.37 8.27
CA GLU A 55 14.26 -13.40 7.37
C GLU A 55 14.04 -12.83 5.96
N ILE A 56 14.45 -13.59 4.94
CA ILE A 56 14.34 -13.21 3.53
C ILE A 56 13.70 -14.36 2.76
N PHE A 57 12.63 -14.05 2.02
CA PHE A 57 12.00 -14.95 1.07
C PHE A 57 12.38 -14.51 -0.34
N GLU A 58 13.06 -15.38 -1.08
CA GLU A 58 13.29 -15.20 -2.51
C GLU A 58 12.03 -15.62 -3.29
N ILE A 59 11.59 -14.76 -4.20
CA ILE A 59 10.38 -14.96 -4.98
C ILE A 59 10.77 -14.96 -6.45
N THR A 60 10.78 -16.15 -7.05
CA THR A 60 11.07 -16.37 -8.47
C THR A 60 9.80 -16.58 -9.30
N GLU A 61 8.67 -16.81 -8.64
CA GLU A 61 7.38 -17.07 -9.27
C GLU A 61 6.27 -16.31 -8.53
N VAL A 62 5.27 -15.82 -9.28
CA VAL A 62 4.11 -15.11 -8.72
C VAL A 62 3.10 -16.13 -8.19
N LYS A 63 3.38 -16.67 -7.01
CA LYS A 63 2.53 -17.66 -6.35
C LYS A 63 2.31 -17.29 -4.90
N ASP A 64 1.05 -17.27 -4.50
CA ASP A 64 0.66 -17.05 -3.11
C ASP A 64 1.34 -18.07 -2.19
N PHE A 65 1.80 -17.58 -1.04
CA PHE A 65 2.45 -18.42 -0.05
C PHE A 65 2.10 -17.97 1.36
N SER A 66 2.55 -18.74 2.35
CA SER A 66 2.32 -18.41 3.75
C SER A 66 3.50 -18.80 4.60
N PHE A 67 3.74 -18.05 5.66
CA PHE A 67 4.76 -18.33 6.65
C PHE A 67 4.21 -18.11 8.07
N LEU A 68 4.94 -18.59 9.07
CA LEU A 68 4.57 -18.43 10.48
C LEU A 68 5.37 -17.29 11.09
N LEU A 69 4.69 -16.41 11.82
CA LEU A 69 5.32 -15.29 12.52
C LEU A 69 4.77 -15.20 13.93
N GLN A 70 5.61 -14.87 14.90
CA GLN A 70 5.14 -14.59 16.25
C GLN A 70 4.27 -13.32 16.27
N LYS A 71 3.43 -13.16 17.30
CA LYS A 71 2.67 -11.91 17.47
C LYS A 71 3.63 -10.76 17.74
N GLY A 72 3.60 -9.72 16.90
CA GLY A 72 4.51 -8.59 17.03
C GLY A 72 4.25 -7.49 16.02
N ASN A 73 5.07 -6.44 16.11
CA ASN A 73 5.16 -5.38 15.11
C ASN A 73 6.34 -5.71 14.21
N TYR A 74 6.12 -5.72 12.91
CA TYR A 74 7.13 -6.10 11.93
C TYR A 74 7.10 -5.15 10.75
N THR A 75 8.28 -4.85 10.22
CA THR A 75 8.46 -4.12 8.98
C THR A 75 8.69 -5.14 7.87
N LEU A 76 7.77 -5.19 6.93
CA LEU A 76 7.92 -6.00 5.73
C LEU A 76 8.35 -5.10 4.57
N ARG A 77 9.44 -5.50 3.90
CA ARG A 77 9.95 -4.80 2.72
C ARG A 77 9.97 -5.76 1.54
N PHE A 78 9.22 -5.42 0.50
CA PHE A 78 9.32 -6.10 -0.79
C PHE A 78 10.24 -5.29 -1.71
N THR A 79 11.11 -5.97 -2.45
CA THR A 79 12.02 -5.38 -3.44
C THR A 79 11.97 -6.21 -4.71
N SER A 80 11.88 -5.59 -5.87
CA SER A 80 11.76 -6.26 -7.16
C SER A 80 12.15 -5.30 -8.28
N GLU A 81 12.65 -5.83 -9.40
CA GLU A 81 12.87 -5.08 -10.65
C GLU A 81 11.53 -4.68 -11.29
N THR A 82 10.50 -5.52 -11.13
CA THR A 82 9.13 -5.20 -11.51
C THR A 82 8.58 -4.13 -10.57
N PRO A 83 7.96 -3.04 -11.09
CA PRO A 83 7.25 -2.05 -10.28
C PRO A 83 6.24 -2.73 -9.35
N HIS A 84 6.15 -2.25 -8.11
CA HIS A 84 5.35 -2.91 -7.09
C HIS A 84 4.88 -1.97 -5.97
N ARG A 85 3.90 -2.44 -5.20
CA ARG A 85 3.48 -1.86 -3.92
C ARG A 85 3.19 -3.00 -2.94
N ILE A 86 3.65 -2.86 -1.70
CA ILE A 86 3.31 -3.78 -0.60
C ILE A 86 2.30 -3.12 0.33
N VAL A 87 1.28 -3.87 0.75
CA VAL A 87 0.30 -3.48 1.76
C VAL A 87 0.24 -4.55 2.82
N TYR A 88 0.40 -4.16 4.08
CA TYR A 88 0.30 -5.04 5.24
C TYR A 88 -0.12 -4.23 6.47
N PRO A 89 -0.75 -4.86 7.48
CA PRO A 89 -1.12 -4.16 8.69
C PRO A 89 0.13 -3.82 9.51
N GLY A 90 0.17 -2.63 10.12
CA GLY A 90 1.30 -2.22 10.96
C GLY A 90 1.54 -3.14 12.18
N LYS A 91 0.57 -3.99 12.52
CA LYS A 91 0.67 -5.05 13.53
C LYS A 91 0.09 -6.35 12.99
N ILE A 92 0.87 -7.43 13.02
CA ILE A 92 0.42 -8.75 12.58
C ILE A 92 -0.37 -9.42 13.71
N THR A 93 -1.63 -9.78 13.45
CA THR A 93 -2.53 -10.46 14.40
C THR A 93 -3.32 -11.57 13.71
N LYS A 94 -3.97 -12.47 14.46
CA LYS A 94 -4.84 -13.52 13.88
C LYS A 94 -5.95 -12.99 12.96
N LYS A 95 -6.38 -11.72 13.14
CA LYS A 95 -7.38 -11.05 12.29
C LYS A 95 -6.77 -10.18 11.18
N GLN A 96 -5.48 -9.88 11.29
CA GLN A 96 -4.74 -8.97 10.42
C GLN A 96 -3.40 -9.63 10.07
N ASN A 97 -3.48 -10.61 9.17
CA ASN A 97 -2.38 -11.51 8.81
C ASN A 97 -2.19 -11.62 7.30
N GLU A 98 -2.68 -10.65 6.54
CA GLU A 98 -2.52 -10.61 5.09
C GLU A 98 -1.47 -9.58 4.68
N VAL A 99 -0.62 -9.97 3.73
CA VAL A 99 0.37 -9.14 3.07
C VAL A 99 0.05 -9.22 1.58
N ILE A 100 -0.28 -8.08 0.98
CA ILE A 100 -0.66 -8.02 -0.43
C ILE A 100 0.46 -7.32 -1.20
N ILE A 101 0.99 -8.01 -2.21
CA ILE A 101 2.00 -7.49 -3.12
C ILE A 101 1.34 -7.27 -4.47
N TYR A 102 1.21 -6.00 -4.84
CA TYR A 102 0.77 -5.59 -6.16
C TYR A 102 1.98 -5.55 -7.09
N LEU A 103 1.92 -6.31 -8.20
CA LEU A 103 2.96 -6.39 -9.22
C LEU A 103 2.50 -5.75 -10.52
N GLY A 104 3.39 -4.99 -11.16
CA GLY A 104 3.07 -4.20 -12.35
C GLY A 104 2.96 -2.71 -12.01
N ASN A 105 2.67 -1.88 -13.01
CA ASN A 105 2.70 -0.42 -12.93
C ASN A 105 2.34 0.11 -11.53
N SER A 106 3.35 0.60 -10.80
CA SER A 106 3.17 1.29 -9.51
C SER A 106 2.25 2.52 -9.62
N LYS A 107 1.92 2.94 -10.85
CA LYS A 107 0.89 3.92 -11.19
C LYS A 107 -0.56 3.45 -10.96
N SER A 108 -0.82 2.15 -10.85
CA SER A 108 -2.20 1.62 -10.77
C SER A 108 -2.82 1.64 -9.37
N TYR A 109 -2.15 2.24 -8.38
CA TYR A 109 -2.78 2.63 -7.10
C TYR A 109 -2.26 3.96 -6.54
N ILE A 110 -1.70 4.82 -7.39
CA ILE A 110 -1.71 6.24 -7.12
C ILE A 110 -3.02 6.70 -7.77
N GLU A 111 -4.04 7.04 -6.99
CA GLU A 111 -5.16 7.79 -7.58
C GLU A 111 -4.56 9.02 -8.26
N GLU A 112 -4.63 9.01 -9.59
CA GLU A 112 -3.95 9.94 -10.47
C GLU A 112 -4.63 11.30 -10.38
N TYR A 113 -3.84 12.36 -10.23
CA TYR A 113 -4.38 13.72 -10.31
C TYR A 113 -4.89 13.98 -11.73
N ALA A 114 -6.05 14.61 -11.81
CA ALA A 114 -6.62 15.08 -13.05
C ALA A 114 -5.72 16.13 -13.69
N SER A 115 -5.63 16.04 -15.02
CA SER A 115 -4.99 16.97 -15.93
C SER A 115 -5.87 17.12 -17.16
N GLU A 116 -5.59 18.12 -17.99
CA GLU A 116 -6.29 18.33 -19.27
C GLU A 116 -6.28 17.10 -20.20
N LYS A 117 -5.32 16.18 -20.00
CA LYS A 117 -5.14 15.00 -20.86
C LYS A 117 -5.94 13.78 -20.40
N ASN A 118 -6.27 13.66 -19.12
CA ASN A 118 -6.81 12.42 -18.54
C ASN A 118 -8.15 12.58 -17.82
N TRP A 119 -8.63 13.80 -17.55
CA TRP A 119 -9.78 14.00 -16.66
C TRP A 119 -11.08 13.37 -17.18
N GLN A 120 -11.31 13.36 -18.51
CA GLN A 120 -12.50 12.74 -19.10
C GLN A 120 -12.47 11.21 -18.94
N GLN A 121 -11.28 10.60 -19.02
CA GLN A 121 -11.12 9.17 -18.77
C GLN A 121 -11.37 8.86 -17.29
N LEU A 122 -10.76 9.63 -16.39
CA LEU A 122 -10.98 9.50 -14.95
C LEU A 122 -12.47 9.64 -14.59
N LEU A 123 -13.19 10.56 -15.23
CA LEU A 123 -14.63 10.72 -15.03
C LEU A 123 -15.42 9.49 -15.49
N LYS A 124 -15.10 8.92 -16.67
CA LYS A 124 -15.78 7.72 -17.19
C LYS A 124 -15.54 6.48 -16.33
N GLU A 125 -14.40 6.44 -15.66
CA GLU A 125 -14.00 5.33 -14.79
C GLU A 125 -14.43 5.54 -13.32
N ASP A 126 -15.22 6.58 -12.99
CA ASP A 126 -15.58 6.97 -11.62
C ASP A 126 -14.35 7.21 -10.70
N ARG A 127 -13.25 7.67 -11.29
CA ARG A 127 -11.96 7.96 -10.63
C ARG A 127 -11.63 9.45 -10.53
N LEU A 128 -12.46 10.32 -11.11
CA LEU A 128 -12.28 11.77 -10.97
C LEU A 128 -12.72 12.21 -9.57
N LYS A 129 -11.78 12.72 -8.77
CA LYS A 129 -11.99 13.06 -7.36
C LYS A 129 -11.42 14.42 -7.00
N PHE A 130 -12.01 15.09 -6.01
CA PHE A 130 -11.35 16.20 -5.33
C PHE A 130 -10.22 15.69 -4.44
N ILE A 131 -9.17 16.47 -4.27
CA ILE A 131 -8.08 16.21 -3.32
C ILE A 131 -8.31 17.07 -2.09
N HIS A 132 -8.46 16.40 -0.94
CA HIS A 132 -8.66 17.03 0.35
C HIS A 132 -7.48 16.70 1.26
N PHE A 133 -6.79 17.73 1.76
CA PHE A 133 -5.78 17.58 2.79
C PHE A 133 -6.42 17.76 4.16
N GLY A 134 -6.18 16.82 5.07
CA GLY A 134 -6.69 16.95 6.43
C GLY A 134 -6.20 15.89 7.40
N PHE A 135 -6.43 16.14 8.68
CA PHE A 135 -6.18 15.16 9.75
C PHE A 135 -7.29 14.10 9.82
N ALA A 136 -8.53 14.49 9.50
CA ALA A 136 -9.68 13.61 9.46
C ALA A 136 -10.16 13.45 8.01
N PRO A 137 -10.52 12.22 7.59
CA PRO A 137 -11.11 12.01 6.29
C PRO A 137 -12.48 12.67 6.21
N VAL A 138 -12.80 13.25 5.05
CA VAL A 138 -14.16 13.66 4.72
C VAL A 138 -14.86 12.56 3.95
N HIS A 139 -16.15 12.38 4.24
CA HIS A 139 -17.02 11.45 3.56
C HIS A 139 -18.13 12.23 2.86
N VAL A 140 -18.29 12.01 1.57
CA VAL A 140 -19.15 12.83 0.71
C VAL A 140 -20.20 11.97 0.00
N LYS A 141 -20.85 11.06 0.73
CA LYS A 141 -21.77 10.05 0.14
C LYS A 141 -22.88 10.68 -0.71
N GLU A 142 -23.60 11.64 -0.16
CA GLU A 142 -24.71 12.32 -0.84
C GLU A 142 -24.23 13.10 -2.06
N PHE A 143 -23.07 13.76 -1.94
CA PHE A 143 -22.42 14.46 -3.05
C PHE A 143 -22.01 13.49 -4.17
N TYR A 144 -21.40 12.36 -3.83
CA TYR A 144 -21.03 11.32 -4.81
C TYR A 144 -22.26 10.74 -5.49
N GLU A 145 -23.33 10.46 -4.75
CA GLU A 145 -24.59 9.95 -5.32
C GLU A 145 -25.15 10.90 -6.39
N LYS A 146 -25.08 12.22 -6.13
CA LYS A 146 -25.60 13.28 -7.01
C LYS A 146 -24.66 13.60 -8.18
N TYR A 147 -23.36 13.72 -7.93
CA TYR A 147 -22.40 14.28 -8.90
C TYR A 147 -21.46 13.26 -9.52
N LYS A 148 -21.39 12.03 -8.98
CA LYS A 148 -20.41 10.99 -9.35
C LYS A 148 -18.96 11.45 -9.21
N ILE A 149 -18.70 12.33 -8.26
CA ILE A 149 -17.37 12.81 -7.88
C ILE A 149 -17.17 12.51 -6.39
N ASP A 150 -16.05 11.89 -6.06
CA ASP A 150 -15.66 11.54 -4.68
C ASP A 150 -14.48 12.40 -4.22
N VAL A 151 -13.98 12.14 -3.00
CA VAL A 151 -12.83 12.84 -2.41
C VAL A 151 -11.70 11.85 -2.10
N LYS A 152 -10.51 12.15 -2.63
CA LYS A 152 -9.24 11.57 -2.18
C LYS A 152 -8.77 12.31 -0.93
N ASN A 153 -8.74 11.59 0.18
CA ASN A 153 -8.20 12.10 1.44
C ASN A 153 -6.68 11.91 1.48
N GLU A 154 -5.95 13.02 1.48
CA GLU A 154 -4.50 13.09 1.65
C GLU A 154 -4.16 13.55 3.08
N GLY A 155 -3.00 13.12 3.58
CA GLY A 155 -2.51 13.53 4.89
C GLY A 155 -2.20 15.04 4.96
N CYS A 156 -2.02 15.55 6.19
CA CYS A 156 -1.79 16.98 6.45
C CYS A 156 -0.39 17.49 6.05
N VAL A 157 0.54 16.62 5.65
CA VAL A 157 1.88 17.01 5.24
C VAL A 157 1.85 17.45 3.77
N ILE A 158 1.71 18.76 3.56
CA ILE A 158 1.59 19.36 2.24
C ILE A 158 2.98 19.84 1.76
N THR A 159 3.41 19.36 0.61
CA THR A 159 4.63 19.86 -0.08
C THR A 159 4.24 20.72 -1.28
N PRO A 160 5.11 21.64 -1.77
CA PRO A 160 4.81 22.47 -2.94
C PRO A 160 4.39 21.68 -4.19
N VAL A 161 5.00 20.52 -4.41
CA VAL A 161 4.69 19.64 -5.54
C VAL A 161 3.27 19.07 -5.40
N ILE A 162 2.95 18.56 -4.21
CA ILE A 162 1.65 17.93 -3.95
C ILE A 162 0.53 18.99 -3.93
N SER A 163 0.75 20.16 -3.34
CA SER A 163 -0.23 21.25 -3.34
C SER A 163 -0.52 21.76 -4.75
N SER A 164 0.51 21.93 -5.58
CA SER A 164 0.35 22.38 -6.97
C SER A 164 -0.47 21.37 -7.79
N ALA A 165 -0.19 20.08 -7.63
CA ALA A 165 -0.94 19.03 -8.32
C ALA A 165 -2.40 18.94 -7.83
N ALA A 166 -2.64 19.08 -6.52
CA ALA A 166 -3.98 19.10 -5.94
C ALA A 166 -4.79 20.33 -6.39
N GLU A 167 -4.18 21.51 -6.43
CA GLU A 167 -4.82 22.72 -6.95
C GLU A 167 -5.22 22.56 -8.42
N HIS A 168 -4.32 22.06 -9.27
CA HIS A 168 -4.62 21.83 -10.68
C HIS A 168 -5.76 20.82 -10.85
N ASN A 169 -5.70 19.69 -10.14
CA ASN A 169 -6.77 18.69 -10.12
C ASN A 169 -8.11 19.31 -9.71
N ASN A 170 -8.14 19.98 -8.56
CA ASN A 170 -9.38 20.50 -7.98
C ASN A 170 -10.02 21.58 -8.86
N ARG A 171 -9.22 22.39 -9.55
CA ARG A 171 -9.73 23.35 -10.54
C ARG A 171 -10.40 22.64 -11.72
N ILE A 172 -9.82 21.56 -12.24
CA ILE A 172 -10.44 20.78 -13.32
C ILE A 172 -11.79 20.20 -12.87
N VAL A 173 -11.83 19.58 -11.69
CA VAL A 173 -13.07 19.03 -11.13
C VAL A 173 -14.12 20.13 -10.92
N ALA A 174 -13.71 21.26 -10.33
CA ALA A 174 -14.59 22.41 -10.11
C ALA A 174 -15.14 23.00 -11.43
N ASN A 175 -14.31 23.10 -12.46
CA ASN A 175 -14.71 23.58 -13.78
C ASN A 175 -15.72 22.63 -14.43
N TYR A 176 -15.47 21.32 -14.37
CA TYR A 176 -16.41 20.30 -14.85
C TYR A 176 -17.78 20.43 -14.15
N LEU A 177 -17.77 20.45 -12.81
CA LEU A 177 -19.01 20.53 -12.04
C LEU A 177 -19.75 21.85 -12.29
N THR A 178 -19.02 22.97 -12.39
CA THR A 178 -19.61 24.28 -12.67
C THR A 178 -20.21 24.33 -14.07
N SER A 179 -19.51 23.79 -15.07
CA SER A 179 -20.02 23.74 -16.44
C SER A 179 -21.26 22.87 -16.59
N LYS A 180 -21.38 21.79 -15.80
CA LYS A 180 -22.47 20.81 -15.94
C LYS A 180 -23.66 21.08 -15.02
N PHE A 181 -23.42 21.61 -13.83
CA PHE A 181 -24.41 21.70 -12.76
C PHE A 181 -24.55 23.11 -12.16
N GLY A 182 -23.86 24.11 -12.70
CA GLY A 182 -23.79 25.45 -12.09
C GLY A 182 -22.99 25.44 -10.78
N THR A 183 -23.16 26.44 -9.92
CA THR A 183 -22.32 26.60 -8.71
C THR A 183 -22.87 25.90 -7.46
N GLU A 184 -24.06 25.29 -7.53
CA GLU A 184 -24.74 24.66 -6.37
C GLU A 184 -23.92 23.52 -5.74
N TRP A 185 -23.08 22.84 -6.53
CA TRP A 185 -22.20 21.77 -6.02
C TRP A 185 -21.28 22.26 -4.89
N LYS A 186 -20.92 23.56 -4.86
CA LYS A 186 -20.06 24.11 -3.80
C LYS A 186 -20.74 24.01 -2.44
N LYS A 187 -22.05 24.23 -2.39
CA LYS A 187 -22.85 24.11 -1.15
C LYS A 187 -23.01 22.65 -0.75
N ASP A 188 -23.31 21.79 -1.72
CA ASP A 188 -23.55 20.37 -1.48
C ASP A 188 -22.27 19.62 -1.04
N LEU A 189 -21.09 20.09 -1.47
CA LEU A 189 -19.81 19.51 -1.07
C LEU A 189 -19.50 19.74 0.41
N GLY A 190 -20.01 20.84 1.00
CA GLY A 190 -19.85 21.15 2.42
C GLY A 190 -18.46 21.65 2.84
N PHE A 191 -17.49 21.70 1.92
CA PHE A 191 -16.18 22.30 2.15
C PHE A 191 -15.62 22.93 0.87
N LEU A 192 -14.58 23.76 1.02
CA LEU A 192 -13.88 24.40 -0.11
C LEU A 192 -12.62 23.61 -0.46
N PRO A 193 -12.53 22.96 -1.65
CA PRO A 193 -11.34 22.25 -2.06
C PRO A 193 -10.13 23.18 -2.20
N PHE A 194 -8.94 22.66 -1.91
CA PHE A 194 -7.70 23.40 -2.06
C PHE A 194 -7.54 23.93 -3.50
N GLY A 195 -7.19 25.22 -3.64
CA GLY A 195 -6.98 25.85 -4.95
C GLY A 195 -8.25 26.22 -5.73
N VAL A 196 -9.43 25.97 -5.16
CA VAL A 196 -10.73 26.44 -5.68
C VAL A 196 -11.14 27.67 -4.90
N TYR A 197 -11.29 28.80 -5.59
CA TYR A 197 -11.71 30.06 -4.98
C TYR A 197 -13.22 30.27 -5.14
N LYS A 198 -13.77 31.15 -4.30
CA LYS A 198 -15.21 31.46 -4.28
C LYS A 198 -15.68 32.04 -5.59
#